data_AF-A0A378I452-F1
#
_entry.id   AF-A0A378I452-F1
#
_cell.length_a   1.000
_cell.length_b   1.000
_cell.length_c   1.000
_cell.angle_alpha   90.00
_cell.angle_beta   90.00
_cell.angle_gamma   90.00
#
_symmetry.space_group_name_H-M   'P 1'
#
loop_
_entity.id
_entity.type
_entity.pdbx_description
1 polymer ?
#
loop_
_entity_poly.entity_id
_entity_poly.type
_entity_poly.pdbx_seq_one_letter_code
_entity_poly.pdbx_strand_id
1 'polypeptide(L)'
;MKINLSNLAIYPTEELYRLAVDGYYHDKTVDGIKENGWIGYERRQPGCLKALFDAMAFAITNLEDKKLTLKLILKLHQIITTNVQKLSPEVKPGEVRDNIPVGFLLNPLSVSKRGLKELLDNIEKEKKLLSKIGLIKPLRATDNAPIDEPTFRDRILDSDETISASTISEVKKRFNAKDNDDLAAIIYPNIRHYAYVGPFASARSIEHAMQHLIDIYNKRIIKAHTLQEKQDVIINLIYNLEHLHPFKDGNIRTLAIALLLRLSLQNNIQIATFEQPNIFDGFSRDEIRLKWDEAIAVTNRIINGEKYIFNFKSATIPVENQAAYEEIIGNFIKAIKASSLQSEALPKRQSFFKSFSCFGKEATEDSKFLLPKKQ
;
A
#
# COMPACT_ATOMS: atom_id res chain seq x y z
N MET A 1 -9.61 -13.39 -19.42
CA MET A 1 -8.28 -12.72 -19.47
C MET A 1 -7.29 -13.62 -18.73
N LYS A 2 -6.20 -14.05 -19.36
CA LYS A 2 -5.17 -14.86 -18.68
C LYS A 2 -4.46 -13.97 -17.65
N ILE A 3 -4.22 -14.50 -16.46
CA ILE A 3 -3.53 -13.80 -15.38
C ILE A 3 -2.04 -13.98 -15.62
N ASN A 4 -1.31 -12.87 -15.76
CA ASN A 4 0.12 -12.93 -16.01
C ASN A 4 0.92 -12.85 -14.71
N LEU A 5 1.54 -13.96 -14.33
CA LEU A 5 2.45 -14.04 -13.17
C LEU A 5 3.93 -13.96 -13.58
N SER A 6 4.24 -13.71 -14.86
CA SER A 6 5.61 -13.71 -15.39
C SER A 6 6.55 -12.86 -14.53
N ASN A 7 6.09 -11.68 -14.12
CA ASN A 7 6.92 -10.72 -13.39
C ASN A 7 7.25 -11.20 -11.97
N LEU A 8 6.37 -11.97 -11.33
CA LEU A 8 6.67 -12.63 -10.05
C LEU A 8 7.59 -13.83 -10.24
N ALA A 9 7.36 -14.61 -11.30
CA ALA A 9 8.12 -15.83 -11.58
C ALA A 9 9.60 -15.56 -11.91
N ILE A 10 9.90 -14.42 -12.54
CA ILE A 10 11.26 -13.99 -12.89
C ILE A 10 11.89 -13.06 -11.85
N TYR A 11 11.17 -12.72 -10.78
CA TYR A 11 11.71 -11.86 -9.73
C TYR A 11 12.80 -12.63 -8.96
N PRO A 12 14.03 -12.09 -8.81
CA PRO A 12 15.12 -12.80 -8.14
C PRO A 12 14.77 -13.12 -6.68
N THR A 13 14.97 -14.38 -6.27
CA THR A 13 14.56 -14.87 -4.95
C THR A 13 15.26 -14.13 -3.82
N GLU A 14 16.55 -13.82 -4.00
CA GLU A 14 17.38 -13.07 -3.07
C GLU A 14 16.93 -11.60 -2.89
N GLU A 15 16.07 -11.09 -3.77
CA GLU A 15 15.56 -9.72 -3.75
C GLU A 15 14.09 -9.63 -3.32
N LEU A 16 13.39 -10.76 -3.12
CA LEU A 16 11.93 -10.78 -2.88
C LEU A 16 11.49 -9.91 -1.70
N TYR A 17 12.30 -9.79 -0.65
CA TYR A 17 12.00 -8.93 0.51
C TYR A 17 11.68 -7.48 0.12
N ARG A 18 12.20 -6.99 -1.00
CA ARG A 18 11.95 -5.62 -1.46
C ARG A 18 10.49 -5.37 -1.85
N LEU A 19 9.72 -6.41 -2.13
CA LEU A 19 8.27 -6.30 -2.34
C LEU A 19 7.50 -6.02 -1.03
N ALA A 20 8.14 -6.27 0.12
CA ALA A 20 7.53 -6.20 1.45
C ALA A 20 8.14 -5.11 2.35
N VAL A 21 9.44 -4.84 2.18
CA VAL A 21 10.23 -3.94 3.03
C VAL A 21 10.50 -2.64 2.31
N ASP A 22 10.12 -1.53 2.94
CA ASP A 22 10.30 -0.18 2.43
C ASP A 22 11.77 0.07 2.04
N GLY A 23 11.99 0.45 0.78
CA GLY A 23 13.31 0.81 0.27
C GLY A 23 14.04 1.86 1.09
N TYR A 24 13.29 2.82 1.64
CA TYR A 24 13.79 3.89 2.48
C TYR A 24 14.63 3.37 3.65
N TYR A 25 14.26 2.22 4.23
CA TYR A 25 14.94 1.68 5.39
C TYR A 25 16.13 0.78 5.07
N HIS A 26 16.32 0.31 3.83
CA HIS A 26 17.30 -0.76 3.53
C HIS A 26 18.72 -0.45 4.04
N ASP A 27 19.17 0.80 3.94
CA ASP A 27 20.50 1.24 4.40
C ASP A 27 20.47 2.15 5.66
N LYS A 28 19.29 2.36 6.27
CA LYS A 28 19.15 3.29 7.41
C LYS A 28 19.59 2.69 8.73
N THR A 29 19.92 3.57 9.67
CA THR A 29 20.09 3.24 11.08
C THR A 29 18.84 3.67 11.84
N VAL A 30 18.21 2.74 12.54
CA VAL A 30 17.06 2.97 13.41
C VAL A 30 17.44 2.49 14.81
N ASP A 31 17.21 3.34 15.82
CA ASP A 31 17.57 3.06 17.22
C ASP A 31 19.05 2.64 17.40
N GLY A 32 19.95 3.28 16.64
CA GLY A 32 21.39 3.01 16.68
C GLY A 32 21.83 1.74 15.94
N ILE A 33 20.91 1.00 15.31
CA ILE A 33 21.22 -0.25 14.60
C ILE A 33 20.86 -0.13 13.13
N LYS A 34 21.79 -0.51 12.24
CA LYS A 34 21.54 -0.57 10.81
C LYS A 34 20.44 -1.59 10.48
N GLU A 35 19.54 -1.23 9.57
CA GLU A 35 18.41 -2.07 9.15
C GLU A 35 18.85 -3.19 8.20
N ASN A 36 19.90 -3.00 7.39
CA ASN A 36 20.51 -4.04 6.56
C ASN A 36 19.49 -4.84 5.72
N GLY A 37 18.75 -4.14 4.86
CA GLY A 37 17.71 -4.73 4.03
C GLY A 37 16.50 -5.16 4.87
N TRP A 38 16.23 -6.47 4.91
CA TRP A 38 15.06 -7.01 5.61
C TRP A 38 15.28 -7.31 7.11
N ILE A 39 16.53 -7.41 7.56
CA ILE A 39 16.88 -7.85 8.92
C ILE A 39 16.29 -6.89 9.96
N GLY A 40 16.44 -5.59 9.75
CA GLY A 40 15.94 -4.55 10.65
C GLY A 40 14.42 -4.54 10.72
N TYR A 41 13.76 -4.72 9.57
CA TYR A 41 12.31 -4.82 9.50
C TYR A 41 11.79 -5.97 10.36
N GLU A 42 12.36 -7.17 10.18
CA GLU A 42 12.00 -8.35 10.97
C GLU A 42 12.37 -8.19 12.45
N ARG A 43 13.51 -7.59 12.78
CA ARG A 43 13.93 -7.30 14.17
C ARG A 43 12.96 -6.35 14.88
N ARG A 44 12.48 -5.31 14.19
CA ARG A 44 11.56 -4.32 14.77
C ARG A 44 10.26 -4.98 15.19
N GLN A 45 9.76 -5.95 14.41
CA GLN A 45 8.53 -6.66 14.70
C GLN A 45 8.63 -8.17 14.34
N PRO A 46 9.24 -9.01 15.20
CA PRO A 46 9.52 -10.41 14.85
C PRO A 46 8.28 -11.19 14.40
N GLY A 47 8.45 -11.97 13.34
CA GLY A 47 7.40 -12.71 12.63
C GLY A 47 6.69 -11.92 11.54
N CYS A 48 6.86 -10.59 11.47
CA CYS A 48 6.06 -9.75 10.57
C CYS A 48 6.35 -10.00 9.08
N LEU A 49 7.60 -10.24 8.71
CA LEU A 49 7.98 -10.43 7.32
C LEU A 49 7.46 -11.77 6.82
N LYS A 50 7.58 -12.81 7.65
CA LYS A 50 7.03 -14.13 7.35
C LYS A 50 5.51 -14.08 7.20
N ALA A 51 4.81 -13.45 8.14
CA ALA A 51 3.35 -13.30 8.08
C ALA A 51 2.90 -12.54 6.82
N LEU A 52 3.65 -11.51 6.42
CA LEU A 52 3.38 -10.76 5.19
C LEU A 52 3.60 -11.61 3.94
N PHE A 53 4.68 -12.39 3.86
CA PHE A 53 4.89 -13.31 2.73
C PHE A 53 3.88 -14.45 2.68
N ASP A 54 3.45 -14.97 3.83
CA ASP A 54 2.36 -15.95 3.89
C ASP A 54 1.04 -15.33 3.40
N ALA A 55 0.78 -14.07 3.72
CA ALA A 55 -0.39 -13.35 3.23
C ALA A 55 -0.28 -13.05 1.72
N MET A 56 0.90 -12.70 1.20
CA MET A 56 1.15 -12.56 -0.23
C MET A 56 0.98 -13.89 -0.96
N ALA A 57 1.41 -15.01 -0.37
CA ALA A 57 1.19 -16.35 -0.88
C ALA A 57 -0.31 -16.64 -1.01
N PHE A 58 -1.08 -16.36 0.05
CA PHE A 58 -2.53 -16.46 0.01
C PHE A 58 -3.15 -15.51 -1.05
N ALA A 59 -2.66 -14.28 -1.14
CA ALA A 59 -3.16 -13.24 -2.04
C ALA A 59 -3.05 -13.65 -3.52
N ILE A 60 -2.06 -14.47 -3.89
CA ILE A 60 -1.86 -14.99 -5.25
C ILE A 60 -2.51 -16.35 -5.53
N THR A 61 -3.25 -16.91 -4.56
CA THR A 61 -4.10 -18.08 -4.80
C THR A 61 -5.45 -17.67 -5.39
N ASN A 62 -6.05 -18.54 -6.21
CA ASN A 62 -7.39 -18.35 -6.79
C ASN A 62 -7.59 -16.96 -7.42
N LEU A 63 -6.60 -16.48 -8.20
CA LEU A 63 -6.63 -15.14 -8.80
C LEU A 63 -7.71 -14.99 -9.88
N GLU A 64 -8.23 -16.10 -10.38
CA GLU A 64 -9.38 -16.19 -11.29
C GLU A 64 -10.69 -15.73 -10.63
N ASP A 65 -10.81 -15.81 -9.30
CA ASP A 65 -11.91 -15.19 -8.58
C ASP A 65 -11.74 -13.67 -8.54
N LYS A 66 -12.30 -13.01 -9.58
CA LYS A 66 -12.22 -11.56 -9.78
C LYS A 66 -13.04 -10.74 -8.79
N LYS A 67 -13.92 -11.36 -8.00
CA LYS A 67 -14.76 -10.61 -7.07
C LYS A 67 -14.00 -10.39 -5.78
N LEU A 68 -13.75 -9.12 -5.43
CA LEU A 68 -13.24 -8.79 -4.11
C LEU A 68 -14.35 -8.96 -3.07
N THR A 69 -14.01 -9.53 -1.91
CA THR A 69 -14.94 -9.75 -0.81
C THR A 69 -14.34 -9.27 0.51
N LEU A 70 -15.19 -8.86 1.45
CA LEU A 70 -14.75 -8.49 2.80
C LEU A 70 -14.01 -9.66 3.47
N LYS A 71 -14.53 -10.88 3.32
CA LYS A 71 -13.91 -12.12 3.83
C LYS A 71 -12.45 -12.27 3.40
N LEU A 72 -12.12 -11.91 2.15
CA LEU A 72 -10.75 -11.98 1.66
C LEU A 72 -9.84 -10.99 2.39
N ILE A 73 -10.29 -9.74 2.58
CA ILE A 73 -9.52 -8.71 3.28
C ILE A 73 -9.31 -9.09 4.75
N LEU A 74 -10.37 -9.54 5.43
CA LEU A 74 -10.28 -10.03 6.81
C LEU A 74 -9.32 -11.22 6.92
N LYS A 75 -9.32 -12.13 5.93
CA LYS A 75 -8.38 -13.26 5.91
C LYS A 75 -6.93 -12.82 5.71
N LEU A 76 -6.67 -11.84 4.84
CA LEU A 76 -5.33 -11.25 4.69
C LEU A 76 -4.85 -10.65 6.00
N HIS A 77 -5.69 -9.82 6.65
CA HIS A 77 -5.38 -9.23 7.94
C HIS A 77 -5.12 -10.30 9.02
N GLN A 78 -5.93 -11.36 9.06
CA GLN A 78 -5.74 -12.49 9.96
C GLN A 78 -4.34 -13.09 9.79
N ILE A 79 -3.91 -13.39 8.57
CA ILE A 79 -2.59 -13.98 8.31
C ILE A 79 -1.48 -13.02 8.74
N ILE A 80 -1.58 -11.74 8.37
CA ILE A 80 -0.58 -10.69 8.64
C ILE A 80 -0.35 -10.46 10.13
N THR A 81 -1.37 -10.69 10.96
CA THR A 81 -1.31 -10.41 12.39
C THR A 81 -1.18 -11.65 13.26
N THR A 82 -1.23 -12.85 12.68
CA THR A 82 -1.05 -14.10 13.41
C THR A 82 0.43 -14.37 13.65
N ASN A 83 0.81 -14.71 14.89
CA ASN A 83 2.18 -15.04 15.30
C ASN A 83 3.21 -13.93 15.07
N VAL A 84 2.78 -12.67 15.08
CA VAL A 84 3.66 -11.50 14.99
C VAL A 84 3.81 -10.86 16.37
N GLN A 85 5.04 -10.63 16.80
CA GLN A 85 5.35 -10.01 18.09
C GLN A 85 5.24 -8.49 18.01
N LYS A 86 5.11 -7.79 19.14
CA LYS A 86 5.08 -6.32 19.22
C LYS A 86 4.00 -5.67 18.34
N LEU A 87 2.91 -6.39 18.05
CA LEU A 87 1.67 -5.78 17.60
C LEU A 87 1.01 -5.04 18.77
N SER A 88 0.08 -4.15 18.45
CA SER A 88 -0.78 -3.58 19.50
C SER A 88 -1.52 -4.70 20.25
N PRO A 89 -1.58 -4.70 21.60
CA PRO A 89 -2.13 -5.80 22.40
C PRO A 89 -3.60 -6.11 22.13
N GLU A 90 -4.36 -5.13 21.62
CA GLU A 90 -5.78 -5.27 21.27
C GLU A 90 -6.02 -5.85 19.86
N VAL A 91 -4.95 -6.19 19.12
CA VAL A 91 -5.10 -6.75 17.78
C VAL A 91 -5.75 -8.12 17.87
N LYS A 92 -6.92 -8.22 17.24
CA LYS A 92 -7.62 -9.48 17.01
C LYS A 92 -7.46 -9.89 15.55
N PRO A 93 -6.75 -10.98 15.25
CA PRO A 93 -6.48 -11.36 13.86
C PRO A 93 -7.74 -11.55 13.03
N GLY A 94 -7.85 -10.75 11.96
CA GLY A 94 -8.98 -10.80 11.03
C GLY A 94 -10.26 -10.11 11.51
N GLU A 95 -10.23 -9.43 12.65
CA GLU A 95 -11.37 -8.64 13.13
C GLU A 95 -11.11 -7.15 12.89
N VAL A 96 -12.16 -6.42 12.49
CA VAL A 96 -12.12 -4.95 12.47
C VAL A 96 -12.17 -4.41 13.90
N ARG A 97 -11.67 -3.20 14.10
CA ARG A 97 -11.78 -2.49 15.38
C ARG A 97 -13.25 -2.22 15.76
N ASP A 98 -13.53 -2.07 17.04
CA ASP A 98 -14.87 -1.76 17.54
C ASP A 98 -14.83 -0.61 18.56
N ASN A 99 -15.40 0.54 18.21
CA ASN A 99 -15.52 1.71 19.09
C ASN A 99 -14.19 2.14 19.74
N ILE A 100 -13.09 2.01 19.00
CA ILE A 100 -11.77 2.51 19.41
C ILE A 100 -11.22 3.47 18.34
N PRO A 101 -10.58 4.58 18.76
CA PRO A 101 -9.84 5.45 17.85
C PRO A 101 -8.56 4.75 17.42
N VAL A 102 -8.29 4.78 16.12
CA VAL A 102 -7.04 4.29 15.53
C VAL A 102 -6.59 5.28 14.46
N GLY A 103 -5.30 5.38 14.25
CA GLY A 103 -4.73 6.40 13.39
C GLY A 103 -3.24 6.23 13.23
N PHE A 104 -2.64 7.18 12.52
CA PHE A 104 -1.22 7.21 12.24
C PHE A 104 -0.69 8.64 12.24
N LEU A 105 0.59 8.77 12.56
CA LEU A 105 1.32 10.02 12.44
C LEU A 105 1.51 10.36 10.97
N LEU A 106 1.31 11.63 10.62
CA LEU A 106 1.56 12.13 9.27
C LEU A 106 3.07 12.40 9.11
N ASN A 107 3.71 11.68 8.19
CA ASN A 107 5.14 11.80 7.97
C ASN A 107 5.43 12.68 6.74
N PRO A 108 6.41 13.61 6.79
CA PRO A 108 6.83 14.37 5.62
C PRO A 108 7.26 13.50 4.41
N LEU A 109 7.61 12.23 4.62
CA LEU A 109 7.95 11.27 3.58
C LEU A 109 6.71 10.62 2.93
N SER A 110 5.56 10.62 3.61
CA SER A 110 4.30 9.98 3.18
C SER A 110 3.17 10.95 2.84
N VAL A 111 3.44 12.26 2.92
CA VAL A 111 2.43 13.31 2.74
C VAL A 111 2.96 14.40 1.80
N SER A 112 2.09 14.92 0.93
CA SER A 112 2.33 16.18 0.21
C SER A 112 1.29 17.23 0.60
N LYS A 113 1.55 18.51 0.31
CA LYS A 113 0.55 19.56 0.53
C LYS A 113 -0.74 19.28 -0.25
N ARG A 114 -0.61 18.81 -1.50
CA ARG A 114 -1.76 18.49 -2.36
C ARG A 114 -2.55 17.31 -1.81
N GLY A 115 -1.86 16.26 -1.39
CA GLY A 115 -2.49 15.08 -0.81
C GLY A 115 -3.10 15.34 0.57
N LEU A 116 -2.47 16.20 1.39
CA LEU A 116 -3.05 16.66 2.65
C LEU A 116 -4.37 17.40 2.40
N LYS A 117 -4.43 18.32 1.44
CA LYS A 117 -5.68 18.97 1.06
C LYS A 117 -6.75 17.96 0.63
N GLU A 118 -6.39 16.97 -0.20
CA GLU A 118 -7.32 15.93 -0.63
C GLU A 118 -7.83 15.07 0.54
N LEU A 119 -6.96 14.75 1.50
CA LEU A 119 -7.33 14.08 2.75
C LEU A 119 -8.34 14.92 3.54
N LEU A 120 -8.07 16.22 3.75
CA LEU A 120 -8.97 17.13 4.47
C LEU A 120 -10.35 17.24 3.79
N ASP A 121 -10.39 17.32 2.46
CA ASP A 121 -11.65 17.31 1.70
C ASP A 121 -12.44 16.01 1.92
N ASN A 122 -11.74 14.87 1.97
CA ASN A 122 -12.38 13.56 2.18
C ASN A 122 -12.91 13.42 3.60
N ILE A 123 -12.18 13.90 4.60
CA ILE A 123 -12.63 13.96 6.00
C ILE A 123 -13.95 14.74 6.12
N GLU A 124 -14.08 15.89 5.43
CA GLU A 124 -15.32 16.66 5.47
C GLU A 124 -16.50 15.96 4.76
N LYS A 125 -16.22 15.23 3.67
CA LYS A 125 -17.24 14.40 3.01
C LYS A 125 -17.68 13.25 3.91
N GLU A 126 -16.74 12.59 4.58
CA GLU A 126 -17.02 11.53 5.56
C GLU A 126 -17.84 12.07 6.72
N LYS A 127 -17.48 13.23 7.28
CA LYS A 127 -18.28 13.89 8.32
C LYS A 127 -19.74 14.09 7.87
N LYS A 128 -19.96 14.54 6.63
CA LYS A 128 -21.30 14.70 6.06
C LYS A 128 -22.02 13.37 5.84
N LEU A 129 -21.32 12.31 5.48
CA LEU A 129 -21.88 10.98 5.28
C LEU A 129 -22.25 10.33 6.62
N LEU A 130 -21.30 10.28 7.56
CA LEU A 130 -21.43 9.68 8.88
C LEU A 130 -22.48 10.38 9.74
N SER A 131 -22.62 11.70 9.63
CA SER A 131 -23.70 12.45 10.30
C SER A 131 -25.09 12.05 9.76
N LYS A 132 -25.24 11.85 8.45
CA LYS A 132 -26.51 11.42 7.84
C LYS A 132 -26.93 10.00 8.25
N ILE A 133 -25.97 9.12 8.50
CA ILE A 133 -26.23 7.73 8.92
C ILE A 133 -26.17 7.53 10.43
N GLY A 134 -26.09 8.61 11.22
CA GLY A 134 -26.15 8.57 12.69
C GLY A 134 -24.94 7.93 13.36
N LEU A 135 -23.78 7.90 12.69
CA LEU A 135 -22.58 7.18 13.16
C LEU A 135 -21.52 8.08 13.81
N ILE A 136 -21.71 9.39 13.86
CA ILE A 136 -20.84 10.26 14.67
C ILE A 136 -21.37 10.26 16.10
N LYS A 137 -20.82 9.41 16.95
CA LYS A 137 -20.69 9.82 18.36
C LYS A 137 -19.52 10.80 18.40
N PRO A 138 -19.70 12.04 18.86
CA PRO A 138 -18.54 12.87 19.17
C PRO A 138 -17.66 12.07 20.12
N LEU A 139 -16.36 11.99 19.85
CA LEU A 139 -15.37 11.63 20.86
C LEU A 139 -15.53 12.69 21.96
N ARG A 140 -16.40 12.45 22.94
CA ARG A 140 -16.52 13.38 24.06
C ARG A 140 -15.20 13.29 24.80
N ALA A 141 -14.58 14.44 25.05
CA ALA A 141 -13.41 14.54 25.91
C ALA A 141 -13.65 13.96 27.33
N THR A 142 -14.90 13.64 27.68
CA THR A 142 -15.30 13.03 28.96
C THR A 142 -15.66 11.55 28.87
N ASP A 143 -15.68 10.95 27.68
CA ASP A 143 -15.80 9.50 27.54
C ASP A 143 -14.42 8.90 27.85
N ASN A 144 -14.10 8.90 29.14
CA ASN A 144 -13.01 8.16 29.75
C ASN A 144 -13.26 6.66 29.55
N ALA A 145 -13.27 6.18 28.30
CA ALA A 145 -12.73 4.85 28.08
C ALA A 145 -11.31 4.91 28.68
N PRO A 146 -10.93 3.99 29.57
CA PRO A 146 -9.56 3.89 30.00
C PRO A 146 -8.76 3.52 28.74
N ILE A 147 -8.24 4.55 28.05
CA ILE A 147 -7.23 4.39 27.01
C ILE A 147 -5.95 4.08 27.77
N ASP A 148 -5.87 2.84 28.27
CA ASP A 148 -4.77 2.25 29.03
C ASP A 148 -3.77 1.57 28.07
N GLU A 149 -3.54 2.18 26.91
CA GLU A 149 -2.41 1.83 26.04
C GLU A 149 -1.38 2.96 26.09
N PRO A 150 -0.32 2.83 26.90
CA PRO A 150 0.83 3.72 26.87
C PRO A 150 1.34 3.89 25.43
N THR A 151 1.41 2.82 24.63
CA THR A 151 2.03 2.88 23.29
C THR A 151 1.24 3.63 22.21
N PHE A 152 -0.08 3.72 22.30
CA PHE A 152 -0.91 4.44 21.31
C PHE A 152 -1.16 5.89 21.74
N ARG A 153 -1.35 6.12 23.05
CA ARG A 153 -1.31 7.48 23.62
C ARG A 153 0.07 8.09 23.40
N ASP A 154 1.17 7.43 23.72
CA ASP A 154 2.51 8.03 23.63
C ASP A 154 2.91 8.41 22.18
N ARG A 155 2.42 7.70 21.15
CA ARG A 155 2.73 8.04 19.74
C ARG A 155 1.80 9.08 19.12
N ILE A 156 0.52 9.12 19.50
CA ILE A 156 -0.42 10.16 19.02
C ILE A 156 -0.35 11.41 19.92
N LEU A 157 0.07 11.32 21.18
CA LEU A 157 0.33 12.45 22.06
C LEU A 157 1.68 13.15 21.79
N ASP A 158 2.61 12.52 21.05
CA ASP A 158 3.75 13.23 20.43
C ASP A 158 3.29 14.14 19.26
N SER A 159 2.06 13.96 18.78
CA SER A 159 1.42 14.93 17.90
C SER A 159 0.81 16.04 18.74
N ASP A 160 1.05 17.29 18.35
CA ASP A 160 0.41 18.45 18.95
C ASP A 160 -1.11 18.46 18.63
N GLU A 161 -1.51 17.82 17.53
CA GLU A 161 -2.89 17.89 17.03
C GLU A 161 -3.35 16.67 16.21
N THR A 162 -4.60 16.25 16.42
CA THR A 162 -5.23 15.16 15.66
C THR A 162 -6.26 15.68 14.66
N ILE A 163 -6.20 15.20 13.42
CA ILE A 163 -7.14 15.53 12.34
C ILE A 163 -8.06 14.33 12.09
N SER A 164 -9.37 14.54 12.23
CA SER A 164 -10.40 13.53 12.01
C SER A 164 -11.72 14.18 11.58
N ALA A 165 -12.70 13.36 11.19
CA ALA A 165 -14.06 13.85 10.90
C ALA A 165 -14.70 14.58 12.10
N SER A 166 -14.31 14.20 13.32
CA SER A 166 -14.82 14.84 14.54
C SER A 166 -14.14 16.18 14.85
N THR A 167 -12.83 16.32 14.58
CA THR A 167 -12.02 17.47 15.00
C THR A 167 -11.83 18.53 13.91
N ILE A 168 -12.00 18.20 12.62
CA ILE A 168 -11.62 19.07 11.49
C ILE A 168 -12.18 20.51 11.57
N SER A 169 -13.41 20.67 12.05
CA SER A 169 -14.03 22.01 12.16
C SER A 169 -13.40 22.86 13.27
N GLU A 170 -12.97 22.23 14.37
CA GLU A 170 -12.28 22.92 15.47
C GLU A 170 -10.86 23.28 15.09
N VAL A 171 -10.16 22.37 14.40
CA VAL A 171 -8.82 22.58 13.83
C VAL A 171 -8.84 23.80 12.89
N LYS A 172 -9.77 23.85 11.93
CA LYS A 172 -9.93 25.01 11.03
C LYS A 172 -10.16 26.31 11.78
N LYS A 173 -11.04 26.30 12.79
CA LYS A 173 -11.34 27.49 13.60
C LYS A 173 -10.11 27.96 14.38
N ARG A 174 -9.34 27.04 14.97
CA ARG A 174 -8.13 27.34 15.75
C ARG A 174 -7.07 28.01 14.90
N PHE A 175 -6.83 27.50 13.69
CA PHE A 175 -5.87 28.09 12.75
C PHE A 175 -6.43 29.24 11.94
N ASN A 176 -7.70 29.63 12.14
CA ASN A 176 -8.40 30.63 11.34
C ASN A 176 -8.30 30.35 9.82
N ALA A 177 -8.31 29.07 9.45
CA ALA A 177 -8.15 28.63 8.07
C ALA A 177 -9.45 28.84 7.28
N LYS A 178 -9.35 29.47 6.11
CA LYS A 178 -10.51 29.79 5.27
C LYS A 178 -11.13 28.56 4.62
N ASP A 179 -10.30 27.61 4.21
CA ASP A 179 -10.67 26.39 3.52
C ASP A 179 -9.61 25.28 3.76
N ASN A 180 -9.75 24.16 3.05
CA ASN A 180 -8.80 23.04 3.17
C ASN A 180 -7.45 23.32 2.49
N ASP A 181 -7.39 24.21 1.50
CA ASP A 181 -6.12 24.61 0.87
C ASP A 181 -5.28 25.45 1.83
N ASP A 182 -5.93 26.41 2.49
CA ASP A 182 -5.33 27.26 3.53
C ASP A 182 -4.89 26.41 4.73
N LEU A 183 -5.75 25.52 5.21
CA LEU A 183 -5.40 24.63 6.32
C LEU A 183 -4.21 23.71 5.96
N ALA A 184 -4.21 23.12 4.76
CA ALA A 184 -3.08 22.30 4.32
C ALA A 184 -1.78 23.11 4.23
N ALA A 185 -1.84 24.38 3.81
CA ALA A 185 -0.68 25.26 3.79
C ALA A 185 -0.10 25.56 5.18
N ILE A 186 -0.97 25.69 6.19
CA ILE A 186 -0.58 25.94 7.58
C ILE A 186 0.02 24.70 8.22
N ILE A 187 -0.61 23.53 8.02
CA ILE A 187 -0.24 22.28 8.69
C ILE A 187 1.01 21.64 8.06
N TYR A 188 1.12 21.65 6.72
CA TYR A 188 2.14 20.88 6.00
C TYR A 188 3.60 21.15 6.44
N PRO A 189 4.04 22.40 6.70
CA PRO A 189 5.40 22.66 7.21
C PRO A 189 5.72 21.97 8.54
N ASN A 190 4.70 21.66 9.34
CA ASN A 190 4.82 21.05 10.67
C ASN A 190 4.17 19.66 10.72
N ILE A 191 4.01 18.99 9.58
CA ILE A 191 3.17 17.79 9.44
C ILE A 191 3.51 16.65 10.42
N ARG A 192 4.78 16.55 10.84
CA ARG A 192 5.24 15.56 11.83
C ARG A 192 4.56 15.66 13.20
N HIS A 193 3.98 16.83 13.50
CA HIS A 193 3.25 17.10 14.74
C HIS A 193 1.75 16.81 14.63
N TYR A 194 1.32 16.19 13.53
CA TYR A 194 -0.09 15.89 13.28
C TYR A 194 -0.31 14.40 13.09
N ALA A 195 -1.41 13.90 13.65
CA ALA A 195 -1.90 12.55 13.42
C ALA A 195 -3.22 12.58 12.65
N TYR A 196 -3.42 11.64 11.74
CA TYR A 196 -4.74 11.32 11.22
C TYR A 196 -5.39 10.25 12.10
N VAL A 197 -6.67 10.43 12.41
CA VAL A 197 -7.47 9.43 13.13
C VAL A 197 -8.69 9.06 12.27
N GLY A 198 -8.81 7.77 11.98
CA GLY A 198 -9.94 7.22 11.24
C GLY A 198 -11.27 7.42 11.99
N PRO A 199 -12.42 7.25 11.32
CA PRO A 199 -13.71 7.54 11.92
C PRO A 199 -14.00 6.65 13.15
N PHE A 200 -14.42 7.25 14.26
CA PHE A 200 -14.85 6.51 15.45
C PHE A 200 -16.19 5.80 15.17
N ALA A 201 -16.19 4.47 15.13
CA ALA A 201 -17.35 3.69 14.72
C ALA A 201 -17.31 2.27 15.30
N SER A 202 -18.49 1.63 15.37
CA SER A 202 -18.59 0.21 15.74
C SER A 202 -18.02 -0.70 14.65
N ALA A 203 -17.62 -1.92 15.02
CA ALA A 203 -17.17 -2.94 14.07
C ALA A 203 -18.17 -3.14 12.93
N ARG A 204 -19.46 -3.28 13.25
CA ARG A 204 -20.54 -3.42 12.26
C ARG A 204 -20.58 -2.27 11.25
N SER A 205 -20.37 -1.04 11.73
CA SER A 205 -20.34 0.15 10.88
C SER A 205 -19.12 0.18 9.96
N ILE A 206 -17.96 -0.23 10.48
CA ILE A 206 -16.72 -0.32 9.71
C ILE A 206 -16.84 -1.40 8.64
N GLU A 207 -17.34 -2.59 8.98
CA GLU A 207 -17.60 -3.66 8.01
C GLU A 207 -18.57 -3.22 6.91
N HIS A 208 -19.65 -2.50 7.27
CA HIS A 208 -20.57 -1.94 6.29
C HIS A 208 -19.87 -0.96 5.35
N ALA A 209 -19.04 -0.06 5.87
CA ALA A 209 -18.27 0.89 5.07
C ALA A 209 -17.27 0.17 4.14
N MET A 210 -16.54 -0.82 4.65
CA MET A 210 -15.65 -1.66 3.86
C MET A 210 -16.42 -2.38 2.73
N GLN A 211 -17.55 -2.99 3.04
CA GLN A 211 -18.37 -3.68 2.04
C GLN A 211 -18.88 -2.72 0.97
N HIS A 212 -19.31 -1.51 1.35
CA HIS A 212 -19.70 -0.48 0.39
C HIS A 212 -18.56 -0.07 -0.55
N LEU A 213 -17.34 0.12 -0.03
CA LEU A 213 -16.16 0.44 -0.83
C LEU A 213 -15.79 -0.72 -1.78
N ILE A 214 -15.91 -1.96 -1.31
CA ILE A 214 -15.69 -3.18 -2.10
C ILE A 214 -16.73 -3.29 -3.22
N ASP A 215 -18.00 -2.97 -2.97
CA ASP A 215 -19.05 -3.00 -3.98
C ASP A 215 -18.82 -1.94 -5.06
N ILE A 216 -18.38 -0.73 -4.66
CA ILE A 216 -17.96 0.32 -5.61
C ILE A 216 -16.78 -0.17 -6.46
N TYR A 217 -15.76 -0.77 -5.83
CA TYR A 217 -14.62 -1.34 -6.55
C TYR A 217 -15.06 -2.38 -7.58
N ASN A 218 -15.81 -3.40 -7.15
CA ASN A 218 -16.29 -4.49 -8.01
C ASN A 218 -17.12 -3.96 -9.18
N LYS A 219 -17.95 -2.94 -8.96
CA LYS A 219 -18.75 -2.30 -10.01
C LYS A 219 -17.91 -1.47 -10.99
N ARG A 220 -16.86 -0.80 -10.52
CA ARG A 220 -16.04 0.09 -11.34
C ARG A 220 -14.95 -0.67 -12.10
N ILE A 221 -14.33 -1.67 -11.50
CA ILE A 221 -13.20 -2.39 -12.11
C ILE A 221 -13.60 -3.12 -13.38
N ILE A 222 -14.84 -3.63 -13.47
CA ILE A 222 -15.36 -4.27 -14.68
C ILE A 222 -15.60 -3.29 -15.83
N LYS A 223 -15.71 -1.99 -15.54
CA LYS A 223 -15.89 -0.91 -16.52
C LYS A 223 -14.58 -0.23 -16.90
N ALA A 224 -13.50 -0.50 -16.18
CA ALA A 224 -12.19 0.04 -16.46
C ALA A 224 -11.53 -0.78 -17.58
N HIS A 225 -11.22 -0.13 -18.70
CA HIS A 225 -10.72 -0.79 -19.90
C HIS A 225 -9.20 -0.63 -20.05
N THR A 226 -8.68 0.54 -19.66
CA THR A 226 -7.25 0.83 -19.70
C THR A 226 -6.55 0.41 -18.40
N LEU A 227 -5.22 0.26 -18.45
CA LEU A 227 -4.41 0.00 -17.25
C LEU A 227 -4.52 1.14 -16.24
N GLN A 228 -4.50 2.38 -16.72
CA GLN A 228 -4.63 3.58 -15.89
C GLN A 228 -5.99 3.64 -15.18
N GLU A 229 -7.09 3.40 -15.89
CA GLU A 229 -8.43 3.36 -15.26
C GLU A 229 -8.50 2.27 -14.17
N LYS A 230 -7.85 1.12 -14.39
CA LYS A 230 -7.81 0.04 -13.39
C LYS A 230 -6.96 0.43 -12.19
N GLN A 231 -5.79 1.05 -12.40
CA GLN A 231 -4.98 1.63 -11.33
C GLN A 231 -5.80 2.63 -10.53
N ASP A 232 -6.53 3.53 -11.18
CA ASP A 232 -7.37 4.53 -10.51
C ASP A 232 -8.45 3.90 -9.64
N VAL A 233 -9.11 2.86 -10.14
CA VAL A 233 -10.12 2.13 -9.36
C VAL A 233 -9.49 1.43 -8.14
N ILE A 234 -8.29 0.86 -8.29
CA ILE A 234 -7.56 0.22 -7.18
C ILE A 234 -7.08 1.26 -6.17
N ILE A 235 -6.44 2.34 -6.62
CA ILE A 235 -5.99 3.45 -5.76
C ILE A 235 -7.16 3.99 -4.95
N ASN A 236 -8.31 4.22 -5.60
CA ASN A 236 -9.51 4.68 -4.91
C ASN A 236 -9.97 3.73 -3.81
N LEU A 237 -9.92 2.42 -4.02
CA LEU A 237 -10.27 1.45 -3.00
C LEU A 237 -9.28 1.48 -1.83
N ILE A 238 -7.98 1.32 -2.12
CA ILE A 238 -6.94 1.23 -1.07
C ILE A 238 -6.86 2.51 -0.25
N TYR A 239 -6.90 3.68 -0.91
CA TYR A 239 -6.91 4.99 -0.25
C TYR A 239 -8.04 5.10 0.77
N ASN A 240 -9.28 4.79 0.35
CA ASN A 240 -10.43 4.93 1.25
C ASN A 240 -10.44 3.86 2.36
N LEU A 241 -9.90 2.66 2.12
CA LEU A 241 -9.75 1.65 3.17
C LEU A 241 -8.67 2.05 4.18
N GLU A 242 -7.54 2.62 3.74
CA GLU A 242 -6.48 3.09 4.63
C GLU A 242 -6.96 4.22 5.55
N HIS A 243 -7.75 5.16 5.01
CA HIS A 243 -8.34 6.24 5.81
C HIS A 243 -9.53 5.79 6.67
N LEU A 244 -10.30 4.80 6.24
CA LEU A 244 -11.23 4.12 7.15
C LEU A 244 -10.48 3.48 8.34
N HIS A 245 -9.23 3.08 8.11
CA HIS A 245 -8.31 2.46 9.06
C HIS A 245 -8.99 1.36 9.88
N PRO A 246 -9.50 0.30 9.23
CA PRO A 246 -10.46 -0.63 9.82
C PRO A 246 -9.87 -1.53 10.90
N PHE A 247 -8.56 -1.72 10.93
CA PHE A 247 -7.89 -2.62 11.87
C PHE A 247 -7.12 -1.84 12.95
N LYS A 248 -6.87 -2.48 14.10
CA LYS A 248 -6.05 -1.90 15.17
C LYS A 248 -4.59 -1.71 14.75
N ASP A 249 -4.06 -2.64 13.95
CA ASP A 249 -2.69 -2.65 13.42
C ASP A 249 -2.71 -3.38 12.07
N GLY A 250 -1.61 -3.34 11.31
CA GLY A 250 -1.46 -4.13 10.09
C GLY A 250 -2.22 -3.61 8.87
N ASN A 251 -2.79 -2.38 8.93
CA ASN A 251 -3.54 -1.76 7.84
C ASN A 251 -2.73 -1.70 6.55
N ILE A 252 -1.58 -1.01 6.53
CA ILE A 252 -0.71 -0.89 5.34
C ILE A 252 -0.30 -2.26 4.78
N ARG A 253 0.16 -3.18 5.64
CA ARG A 253 0.56 -4.53 5.20
C ARG A 253 -0.58 -5.28 4.53
N THR A 254 -1.80 -5.13 5.08
CA THR A 254 -3.00 -5.77 4.53
C THR A 254 -3.44 -5.12 3.23
N LEU A 255 -3.56 -3.80 3.23
CA LEU A 255 -4.24 -3.03 2.18
C LEU A 255 -3.27 -2.60 1.08
N ALA A 256 -2.17 -1.96 1.44
CA ALA A 256 -1.22 -1.35 0.51
C ALA A 256 -0.12 -2.32 0.03
N ILE A 257 0.06 -3.48 0.68
CA ILE A 257 1.01 -4.50 0.22
C ILE A 257 0.27 -5.74 -0.31
N ALA A 258 -0.36 -6.52 0.57
CA ALA A 258 -0.93 -7.82 0.19
C ALA A 258 -2.15 -7.71 -0.74
N LEU A 259 -3.11 -6.85 -0.40
CA LEU A 259 -4.28 -6.62 -1.24
C LEU A 259 -3.89 -5.92 -2.54
N LEU A 260 -3.04 -4.89 -2.49
CA LEU A 260 -2.53 -4.22 -3.70
C LEU A 260 -1.86 -5.21 -4.66
N LEU A 261 -1.02 -6.13 -4.16
CA LEU A 261 -0.41 -7.21 -4.96
C LEU A 261 -1.48 -8.03 -5.68
N ARG A 262 -2.48 -8.54 -4.95
CA ARG A 262 -3.57 -9.31 -5.54
C ARG A 262 -4.27 -8.52 -6.65
N LEU A 263 -4.74 -7.32 -6.33
CA LEU A 263 -5.52 -6.52 -7.27
C LEU A 263 -4.70 -6.14 -8.51
N SER A 264 -3.39 -5.92 -8.36
CA SER A 264 -2.48 -5.68 -9.48
C SER A 264 -2.45 -6.88 -10.43
N LEU A 265 -2.14 -8.06 -9.90
CA LEU A 265 -2.03 -9.29 -10.69
C LEU A 265 -3.35 -9.68 -11.35
N GLN A 266 -4.48 -9.55 -10.63
CA GLN A 266 -5.81 -9.86 -11.18
C GLN A 266 -6.16 -8.99 -12.37
N ASN A 267 -5.59 -7.79 -12.44
CA ASN A 267 -5.86 -6.79 -13.47
C ASN A 267 -4.73 -6.66 -14.50
N ASN A 268 -3.73 -7.55 -14.44
CA ASN A 268 -2.53 -7.54 -15.29
C ASN A 268 -1.74 -6.21 -15.19
N ILE A 269 -1.73 -5.61 -14.01
CA ILE A 269 -0.84 -4.52 -13.64
C ILE A 269 0.43 -5.13 -13.06
N GLN A 270 1.59 -4.59 -13.44
CA GLN A 270 2.88 -5.06 -12.94
C GLN A 270 3.01 -4.83 -11.43
N ILE A 271 3.68 -5.77 -10.75
CA ILE A 271 3.99 -5.65 -9.32
C ILE A 271 4.95 -4.49 -9.07
N ALA A 272 4.83 -3.87 -7.91
CA ALA A 272 5.53 -2.64 -7.56
C ALA A 272 6.48 -2.85 -6.37
N THR A 273 7.70 -2.33 -6.49
CA THR A 273 8.72 -2.33 -5.44
C THR A 273 8.89 -0.91 -4.92
N PHE A 274 8.28 -0.61 -3.77
CA PHE A 274 8.20 0.77 -3.27
C PHE A 274 9.44 1.17 -2.47
N GLU A 275 9.89 2.41 -2.67
CA GLU A 275 10.84 3.03 -1.74
C GLU A 275 10.16 3.34 -0.39
N GLN A 276 8.92 3.82 -0.45
CA GLN A 276 8.09 4.13 0.71
C GLN A 276 6.67 3.64 0.39
N PRO A 277 6.17 2.55 0.99
CA PRO A 277 4.83 2.02 0.68
C PRO A 277 3.69 2.76 1.37
N ASN A 278 3.97 3.61 2.37
CA ASN A 278 2.97 4.42 3.07
C ASN A 278 2.44 5.58 2.21
N ILE A 279 2.35 5.43 0.89
CA ILE A 279 1.92 6.49 -0.02
C ILE A 279 0.44 6.83 0.12
N PHE A 280 -0.35 5.97 0.76
CA PHE A 280 -1.78 6.16 0.95
C PHE A 280 -2.11 7.03 2.17
N ASP A 281 -1.13 7.40 2.99
CA ASP A 281 -1.32 8.23 4.20
C ASP A 281 -1.82 9.63 3.84
N GLY A 282 -1.12 10.32 2.93
CA GLY A 282 -1.44 11.72 2.61
C GLY A 282 -0.86 12.24 1.30
N PHE A 283 -0.56 11.38 0.33
CA PHE A 283 -0.42 11.81 -1.07
C PHE A 283 -1.79 11.87 -1.76
N SER A 284 -1.92 12.73 -2.77
CA SER A 284 -3.10 12.76 -3.62
C SER A 284 -3.18 11.49 -4.47
N ARG A 285 -4.37 11.13 -4.95
CA ARG A 285 -4.54 9.93 -5.79
C ARG A 285 -3.69 9.97 -7.06
N ASP A 286 -3.47 11.15 -7.63
CA ASP A 286 -2.58 11.32 -8.78
C ASP A 286 -1.10 11.10 -8.40
N GLU A 287 -0.66 11.60 -7.25
CA GLU A 287 0.70 11.36 -6.76
C GLU A 287 0.93 9.89 -6.40
N ILE A 288 -0.08 9.22 -5.83
CA ILE A 288 -0.05 7.77 -5.57
C ILE A 288 0.14 6.98 -6.87
N ARG A 289 -0.55 7.38 -7.94
CA ARG A 289 -0.38 6.75 -9.27
C ARG A 289 1.05 6.89 -9.77
N LEU A 290 1.60 8.11 -9.72
CA LEU A 290 2.98 8.36 -10.13
C LEU A 290 3.98 7.52 -9.31
N LYS A 291 3.81 7.45 -8.00
CA LYS A 291 4.65 6.62 -7.12
C LYS A 291 4.50 5.12 -7.38
N TRP A 292 3.32 4.67 -7.77
CA TRP A 292 3.12 3.29 -8.20
C TRP A 292 3.88 3.03 -9.51
N ASP A 293 3.80 3.91 -10.49
CA ASP A 293 4.54 3.76 -11.76
C ASP A 293 6.06 3.79 -11.53
N GLU A 294 6.56 4.65 -10.64
CA GLU A 294 7.95 4.66 -10.18
C GLU A 294 8.36 3.31 -9.56
N ALA A 295 7.53 2.76 -8.68
CA ALA A 295 7.76 1.47 -8.04
C ALA A 295 7.71 0.29 -9.03
N ILE A 296 6.91 0.37 -10.08
CA ILE A 296 6.94 -0.57 -11.21
C ILE A 296 8.27 -0.49 -11.97
N ALA A 297 8.77 0.73 -12.20
CA ALA A 297 10.08 0.91 -12.83
C ALA A 297 11.22 0.31 -11.99
N VAL A 298 11.15 0.42 -10.66
CA VAL A 298 12.10 -0.25 -9.75
C VAL A 298 12.01 -1.78 -9.87
N THR A 299 10.81 -2.36 -9.88
CA THR A 299 10.63 -3.79 -10.12
C THR A 299 11.32 -4.23 -11.42
N ASN A 300 11.16 -3.47 -12.50
CA ASN A 300 11.79 -3.77 -13.80
C ASN A 300 13.32 -3.76 -13.71
N ARG A 301 13.90 -2.79 -13.01
CA ARG A 301 15.35 -2.72 -12.77
C ARG A 301 15.87 -3.97 -12.04
N ILE A 302 15.17 -4.39 -10.99
CA ILE A 302 15.52 -5.60 -10.22
C ILE A 302 15.47 -6.86 -11.09
N ILE A 303 14.38 -7.03 -11.84
CA ILE A 303 14.20 -8.17 -12.75
C ILE A 303 15.30 -8.19 -13.83
N ASN A 304 15.72 -7.01 -14.31
CA ASN A 304 16.81 -6.87 -15.29
C ASN A 304 18.21 -7.01 -14.68
N GLY A 305 18.32 -7.42 -13.41
CA GLY A 305 19.58 -7.77 -12.76
C GLY A 305 20.27 -6.62 -12.05
N GLU A 306 19.63 -5.46 -11.90
CA GLU A 306 20.19 -4.37 -11.11
C GLU A 306 20.23 -4.75 -9.63
N LYS A 307 21.44 -4.79 -9.05
CA LYS A 307 21.68 -5.24 -7.66
C LYS A 307 21.78 -4.10 -6.66
N TYR A 308 21.94 -2.85 -7.11
CA TYR A 308 22.06 -1.69 -6.23
C TYR A 308 20.79 -0.85 -6.30
N ILE A 309 19.87 -1.11 -5.38
CA ILE A 309 18.54 -0.50 -5.34
C ILE A 309 18.34 0.12 -3.96
N PHE A 310 17.83 1.35 -3.92
CA PHE A 310 17.64 2.15 -2.71
C PHE A 310 18.91 2.26 -1.86
N ASN A 311 20.04 2.52 -2.51
CA ASN A 311 21.36 2.60 -1.89
C ASN A 311 21.81 1.33 -1.16
N PHE A 312 21.26 0.16 -1.54
CA PHE A 312 21.52 -1.10 -0.86
C PHE A 312 21.74 -2.27 -1.83
N LYS A 313 22.72 -3.13 -1.52
CA LYS A 313 22.97 -4.39 -2.24
C LYS A 313 22.59 -5.57 -1.37
N SER A 314 21.74 -6.47 -1.85
CA SER A 314 21.37 -7.68 -1.08
C SER A 314 22.56 -8.59 -0.80
N ALA A 315 23.60 -8.53 -1.63
CA ALA A 315 24.87 -9.22 -1.40
C ALA A 315 25.64 -8.76 -0.13
N THR A 316 25.26 -7.64 0.50
CA THR A 316 25.84 -7.22 1.78
C THR A 316 25.09 -7.78 2.99
N ILE A 317 23.99 -8.51 2.78
CA ILE A 317 23.29 -9.22 3.86
C ILE A 317 24.18 -10.40 4.30
N PRO A 318 24.48 -10.56 5.60
CA PRO A 318 25.36 -11.63 6.07
C PRO A 318 24.80 -13.03 5.78
N VAL A 319 25.67 -13.94 5.32
CA VAL A 319 25.31 -15.29 4.82
C VAL A 319 24.61 -16.13 5.89
N GLU A 320 24.94 -15.94 7.16
CA GLU A 320 24.31 -16.60 8.30
C GLU A 320 22.79 -16.34 8.39
N ASN A 321 22.28 -15.28 7.76
CA ASN A 321 20.84 -14.97 7.71
C ASN A 321 20.11 -15.64 6.53
N GLN A 322 20.82 -16.32 5.63
CA GLN A 322 20.22 -16.88 4.41
C GLN A 322 19.17 -17.95 4.74
N ALA A 323 19.44 -18.87 5.67
CA ALA A 323 18.49 -19.92 6.04
C ALA A 323 17.20 -19.35 6.63
N ALA A 324 17.30 -18.34 7.49
CA ALA A 324 16.15 -17.64 8.05
C ALA A 324 15.33 -16.93 6.95
N TYR A 325 16.01 -16.29 5.99
CA TYR A 325 15.34 -15.64 4.86
C TYR A 325 14.58 -16.63 3.97
N GLU A 326 15.20 -17.78 3.65
CA GLU A 326 14.59 -18.85 2.86
C GLU A 326 13.33 -19.42 3.54
N GLU A 327 13.36 -19.56 4.87
CA GLU A 327 12.18 -19.95 5.65
C GLU A 327 11.06 -18.90 5.54
N ILE A 328 11.40 -17.62 5.70
CA ILE A 328 10.46 -16.49 5.64
C ILE A 328 9.69 -16.46 4.31
N ILE A 329 10.39 -16.61 3.19
CA ILE A 329 9.79 -16.47 1.84
C ILE A 329 9.28 -17.80 1.25
N GLY A 330 9.56 -18.94 1.90
CA GLY A 330 9.42 -20.26 1.31
C GLY A 330 8.01 -20.59 0.83
N ASN A 331 6.98 -20.19 1.58
CA ASN A 331 5.59 -20.40 1.18
C ASN A 331 5.18 -19.54 -0.03
N PHE A 332 5.70 -18.31 -0.12
CA PHE A 332 5.45 -17.45 -1.26
C PHE A 332 6.08 -17.99 -2.54
N ILE A 333 7.32 -18.48 -2.47
CA ILE A 333 7.98 -19.15 -3.61
C ILE A 333 7.18 -20.37 -4.07
N LYS A 334 6.71 -21.21 -3.14
CA LYS A 334 5.87 -22.37 -3.46
C LYS A 334 4.59 -21.94 -4.18
N ALA A 335 3.94 -20.88 -3.69
CA ALA A 335 2.74 -20.34 -4.32
C ALA A 335 3.01 -19.79 -5.73
N ILE A 336 4.10 -19.04 -5.95
CA ILE A 336 4.50 -18.55 -7.28
C ILE A 336 4.70 -19.72 -8.27
N LYS A 337 5.38 -20.78 -7.84
CA LYS A 337 5.61 -21.98 -8.67
C LYS A 337 4.31 -22.70 -9.01
N ALA A 338 3.45 -22.92 -8.02
CA ALA A 338 2.15 -23.58 -8.22
C ALA A 338 1.25 -22.80 -9.20
N SER A 339 1.17 -21.49 -9.04
CA SER A 339 0.33 -20.64 -9.89
C SER A 339 0.90 -20.48 -11.31
N SER A 340 2.23 -20.53 -11.47
CA SER A 340 2.89 -20.53 -12.79
C SER A 340 2.58 -21.80 -13.59
N LEU A 341 2.62 -22.98 -12.95
CA LEU A 341 2.30 -24.28 -13.58
C LEU A 341 0.85 -24.35 -14.07
N GLN A 342 -0.10 -23.79 -13.32
CA GLN A 342 -1.50 -23.71 -13.74
C GLN A 342 -1.70 -22.83 -14.98
N SER A 343 -0.81 -21.85 -15.20
CA SER A 343 -0.86 -20.98 -16.36
C SER A 343 -0.32 -21.63 -17.65
N GLU A 344 0.48 -22.70 -17.54
CA GLU A 344 1.09 -23.43 -18.67
C GLU A 344 0.28 -24.67 -19.12
N ALA A 345 -0.62 -25.20 -18.27
CA ALA A 345 -1.35 -26.45 -18.52
C ALA A 345 -2.58 -26.35 -19.48
N LEU A 346 -2.71 -25.30 -20.28
CA LEU A 346 -3.73 -25.17 -21.35
C LEU A 346 -3.04 -25.20 -22.72
N PRO A 347 -3.60 -25.91 -23.73
CA PRO A 347 -2.83 -26.45 -24.85
C PRO A 347 -2.12 -25.37 -25.65
N LYS A 348 -0.85 -25.65 -25.97
CA LYS A 348 0.03 -24.87 -26.85
C LYS A 348 -0.73 -24.46 -28.12
N ARG A 349 -1.02 -23.16 -28.27
CA ARG A 349 -1.42 -22.64 -29.58
C ARG A 349 -0.22 -22.71 -30.51
N GLN A 350 -0.47 -23.32 -31.65
CA GLN A 350 0.43 -23.45 -32.80
C GLN A 350 1.02 -22.10 -33.21
N SER A 351 2.27 -22.17 -33.67
CA SER A 351 3.04 -21.08 -34.26
C SER A 351 2.23 -20.26 -35.27
N PHE A 352 1.99 -18.99 -34.94
CA PHE A 352 1.68 -17.95 -35.94
C PHE A 352 2.88 -17.00 -36.01
N PHE A 353 3.95 -17.46 -36.66
CA PHE A 353 4.88 -16.59 -37.35
C PHE A 353 4.70 -16.86 -38.84
N LYS A 354 3.95 -15.99 -39.52
CA LYS A 354 4.07 -15.80 -40.97
C LYS A 354 3.45 -14.45 -41.37
N SER A 355 4.26 -13.73 -42.15
CA SER A 355 3.97 -12.61 -43.04
C SER A 355 3.45 -11.29 -42.47
N PHE A 356 4.37 -10.36 -42.24
CA PHE A 356 4.23 -8.99 -42.77
C PHE A 356 5.46 -8.67 -43.63
N SER A 357 5.40 -9.09 -44.88
CA SER A 357 6.15 -8.50 -45.98
C SER A 357 5.11 -7.82 -46.86
N CYS A 358 5.13 -6.49 -46.91
CA CYS A 358 4.63 -5.61 -47.97
C CYS A 358 4.26 -4.25 -47.34
N PHE A 359 5.21 -3.32 -47.31
CA PHE A 359 4.97 -1.99 -47.86
C PHE A 359 6.29 -1.47 -48.43
N GLY A 360 6.20 -1.05 -49.68
CA GLY A 360 7.31 -0.83 -50.57
C GLY A 360 8.15 0.41 -50.24
N LYS A 361 9.36 0.36 -50.78
CA LYS A 361 10.28 1.47 -50.99
C LYS A 361 9.60 2.54 -51.86
N GLU A 362 9.85 3.81 -51.56
CA GLU A 362 10.23 4.81 -52.57
C GLU A 362 10.85 6.08 -51.93
N ALA A 363 11.91 6.56 -52.61
CA ALA A 363 12.58 7.87 -52.58
C ALA A 363 13.18 8.40 -51.24
N THR A 364 14.50 8.32 -51.00
CA THR A 364 15.64 9.15 -51.48
C THR A 364 15.67 10.60 -51.00
N GLU A 365 16.81 10.92 -50.35
CA GLU A 365 17.50 12.22 -50.25
C GLU A 365 16.71 13.43 -49.70
N ASP A 366 17.04 13.91 -48.50
CA ASP A 366 18.02 15.01 -48.37
C ASP A 366 18.17 15.53 -46.92
N SER A 367 19.29 16.22 -46.71
CA SER A 367 19.59 17.17 -45.62
C SER A 367 20.19 16.67 -44.29
N LYS A 368 21.50 16.90 -44.23
CA LYS A 368 22.38 17.11 -43.07
C LYS A 368 21.80 18.19 -42.13
N PHE A 369 21.97 18.05 -40.81
CA PHE A 369 22.93 18.84 -40.00
C PHE A 369 22.63 18.84 -38.48
N LEU A 370 23.74 18.76 -37.72
CA LEU A 370 24.08 19.40 -36.43
C LEU A 370 23.43 18.92 -35.12
N LEU A 371 24.21 18.10 -34.42
CA LEU A 371 24.28 18.05 -32.95
C LEU A 371 24.91 19.34 -32.39
N PRO A 372 24.38 19.94 -31.31
CA PRO A 372 25.11 20.94 -30.54
C PRO A 372 26.09 20.27 -29.57
N LYS A 373 27.32 20.76 -29.57
CA LYS A 373 28.35 20.45 -28.57
C LYS A 373 28.02 21.12 -27.24
N LYS A 374 28.46 20.43 -26.18
CA LYS A 374 28.62 20.89 -24.80
C LYS A 374 29.27 22.29 -24.70
N GLN A 375 28.72 23.11 -23.81
CA GLN A 375 29.48 23.81 -22.77
C GLN A 375 28.78 23.58 -21.44
#